data_AF-A0A5M9ZRK1-F1
#
_entry.id   AF-A0A5M9ZRK1-F1
#
_cell.length_a   1.000
_cell.length_b   1.000
_cell.length_c   1.000
_cell.angle_alpha   90.00
_cell.angle_beta   90.00
_cell.angle_gamma   90.00
#
_symmetry.space_group_name_H-M   'P 1'
#
loop_
_entity.id
_entity.type
_entity.pdbx_description
1 polymer ?
#
loop_
_entity_poly.entity_id
_entity_poly.type
_entity_poly.pdbx_seq_one_letter_code
_entity_poly.pdbx_strand_id
1 'polypeptide(L)'
;MMVSDNYLQLMRNYRKRIFPHGWISIISFCCLPLVVVDDLLLVWQMNDWFSIFICISDAISIILFGLRPNVGVWAVSALWIISSLVSNPTGWMTTTIALFAIGASSFVSSLRGAAVAAVIWFAQIVGKILYRPAFFVDGEIVSFTTFVVLVFLSGFFLRRQKIANEALAQVKRQQQLNVIARNLHDYVTNDLVDALLSLNQISGFSKSNESQRGMEDVKRSIDDALMQTRRIIRMLEQSQTDNQSVIGTGFHTSLRSVYVICDGEQRHLNSVGISGTVLFPQDMNIHLHREDARFIKDLFREIFGNIRKYADPALPYSISVGINDRHEGQRILLIDVADIPKHDTQFNGEITSGMHSGLVRYRQAISDRGGTLEVEESDGLWVLSITLPLQTEHKA
;
A
#
# COMPACT_ATOMS: atom_id res chain seq x y z
N MET A 1 0.13 -21.85 29.87
CA MET A 1 -0.31 -22.15 28.48
C MET A 1 0.41 -21.30 27.41
N MET A 2 1.45 -20.52 27.73
CA MET A 2 2.17 -19.64 26.76
C MET A 2 3.44 -20.26 26.13
N VAL A 3 3.88 -21.45 26.57
CA VAL A 3 5.14 -22.06 26.08
C VAL A 3 4.95 -22.79 24.73
N SER A 4 3.72 -23.23 24.42
CA SER A 4 3.39 -23.96 23.19
C SER A 4 3.52 -23.09 21.93
N ASP A 5 3.08 -21.83 21.99
CA ASP A 5 3.08 -20.93 20.83
C ASP A 5 4.48 -20.51 20.40
N ASN A 6 5.41 -20.33 21.35
CA ASN A 6 6.80 -20.02 21.04
C ASN A 6 7.51 -21.18 20.34
N TYR A 7 7.26 -22.44 20.75
CA TYR A 7 7.82 -23.62 20.08
C TYR A 7 7.25 -23.82 18.67
N LEU A 8 5.95 -23.61 18.50
CA LEU A 8 5.28 -23.67 17.19
C LEU A 8 5.77 -22.56 16.25
N GLN A 9 6.00 -21.35 16.76
CA GLN A 9 6.61 -20.26 15.99
C GLN A 9 8.07 -20.54 15.64
N LEU A 10 8.86 -21.10 16.57
CA LEU A 10 10.25 -21.48 16.30
C LEU A 10 10.34 -22.57 15.24
N MET A 11 9.50 -23.61 15.33
CA MET A 11 9.43 -24.67 14.31
C MET A 11 8.92 -24.16 12.95
N ARG A 12 7.94 -23.25 12.93
CA ARG A 12 7.49 -22.59 11.68
C ARG A 12 8.60 -21.75 11.06
N ASN A 13 9.37 -21.03 11.86
CA ASN A 13 10.49 -20.22 11.40
C ASN A 13 11.66 -21.10 10.93
N TYR A 14 11.97 -22.19 11.63
CA TYR A 14 12.96 -23.19 11.22
C TYR A 14 12.56 -23.87 9.91
N ARG A 15 11.29 -24.31 9.80
CA ARG A 15 10.73 -24.92 8.59
C ARG A 15 10.70 -23.94 7.41
N LYS A 16 10.43 -22.65 7.63
CA LYS A 16 10.55 -21.60 6.58
C LYS A 16 11.99 -21.33 6.17
N ARG A 17 12.96 -21.49 7.08
CA ARG A 17 14.40 -21.29 6.83
C ARG A 17 15.02 -22.44 6.05
N ILE A 18 14.60 -23.66 6.33
CA ILE A 18 15.10 -24.89 5.68
C ILE A 18 14.28 -25.19 4.42
N PHE A 19 12.96 -25.02 4.46
CA PHE A 19 12.04 -25.28 3.34
C PHE A 19 11.24 -24.03 2.98
N PRO A 20 11.85 -23.01 2.34
CA PRO A 20 11.14 -21.80 1.93
C PRO A 20 10.00 -22.10 0.95
N HIS A 21 10.10 -23.21 0.20
CA HIS A 21 9.13 -23.69 -0.76
C HIS A 21 8.94 -25.20 -0.59
N GLY A 22 8.03 -25.61 0.29
CA GLY A 22 7.82 -27.02 0.65
C GLY A 22 7.57 -27.96 -0.54
N TRP A 23 7.02 -27.44 -1.65
CA TRP A 23 6.82 -28.19 -2.89
C TRP A 23 8.14 -28.59 -3.58
N ILE A 24 9.20 -27.75 -3.52
CA ILE A 24 10.52 -28.07 -4.10
C ILE A 24 11.16 -29.25 -3.38
N SER A 25 11.05 -29.29 -2.05
CA SER A 25 11.60 -30.39 -1.24
C SER A 25 10.87 -31.70 -1.48
N ILE A 26 9.55 -31.66 -1.69
CA ILE A 26 8.77 -32.87 -2.01
C ILE A 26 9.20 -33.42 -3.37
N ILE A 27 9.29 -32.56 -4.39
CA ILE A 27 9.75 -32.95 -5.73
C ILE A 27 11.16 -33.53 -5.66
N SER A 28 12.08 -32.86 -4.95
CA SER A 28 13.46 -33.32 -4.78
C SER A 28 13.55 -34.70 -4.12
N PHE A 29 12.73 -34.97 -3.10
CA PHE A 29 12.73 -36.26 -2.40
C PHE A 29 12.10 -37.37 -3.24
N CYS A 30 11.08 -37.05 -4.04
CA CYS A 30 10.47 -37.99 -4.99
C CYS A 30 11.38 -38.33 -6.17
N CYS A 31 12.20 -37.37 -6.64
CA CYS A 31 13.13 -37.58 -7.76
C CYS A 31 14.40 -38.34 -7.36
N LEU A 32 14.82 -38.26 -6.10
CA LEU A 32 16.05 -38.90 -5.60
C LEU A 32 16.16 -40.41 -5.91
N PRO A 33 15.16 -41.27 -5.62
CA PRO A 33 15.28 -42.70 -5.93
C PRO A 33 15.36 -42.99 -7.44
N LEU A 34 14.71 -42.19 -8.28
CA LEU A 34 14.78 -42.36 -9.74
C LEU A 34 16.18 -42.07 -10.27
N VAL A 35 16.85 -41.07 -9.71
CA VAL A 35 18.17 -40.64 -10.14
C VAL A 35 19.23 -41.61 -9.68
N VAL A 36 19.13 -42.08 -8.42
CA VAL A 36 20.03 -43.11 -7.90
C VAL A 36 19.93 -44.40 -8.74
N VAL A 37 18.73 -44.80 -9.17
CA VAL A 37 18.55 -45.97 -10.05
C VAL A 37 19.17 -45.76 -11.43
N ASP A 38 18.94 -44.60 -12.06
CA ASP A 38 19.52 -44.26 -13.38
C ASP A 38 21.05 -44.20 -13.32
N ASP A 39 21.61 -43.58 -12.29
CA ASP A 39 23.05 -43.48 -12.10
C ASP A 39 23.70 -44.83 -11.78
N LEU A 40 23.04 -45.70 -11.01
CA LEU A 40 23.53 -47.06 -10.75
C LEU A 40 23.55 -47.91 -12.03
N LEU A 41 22.57 -47.73 -12.93
CA LEU A 41 22.56 -48.38 -14.23
C LEU A 41 23.73 -47.91 -15.11
N LEU A 42 24.06 -46.61 -15.07
CA LEU A 42 25.21 -46.05 -15.79
C LEU A 42 26.55 -46.52 -15.23
N VAL A 43 26.67 -46.56 -13.89
CA VAL A 43 27.85 -47.11 -13.20
C VAL A 43 28.06 -48.57 -13.60
N TRP A 44 26.98 -49.36 -13.67
CA TRP A 44 27.04 -50.76 -14.08
C TRP A 44 27.47 -50.93 -15.55
N GLN A 45 27.09 -50.01 -16.45
CA GLN A 45 27.46 -50.05 -17.87
C GLN A 45 28.89 -49.58 -18.15
N MET A 46 29.35 -48.52 -17.50
CA MET A 46 30.66 -47.91 -17.76
C MET A 46 31.79 -48.57 -16.94
N ASN A 47 31.48 -49.08 -15.74
CA ASN A 47 32.43 -49.73 -14.81
C ASN A 47 33.68 -48.88 -14.46
N ASP A 48 33.55 -47.55 -14.48
CA ASP A 48 34.62 -46.59 -14.19
C ASP A 48 34.47 -45.94 -12.81
N TRP A 49 35.59 -45.76 -12.10
CA TRP A 49 35.63 -45.08 -10.80
C TRP A 49 35.09 -43.64 -10.84
N PHE A 50 35.23 -42.98 -11.99
CA PHE A 50 34.73 -41.62 -12.21
C PHE A 50 33.20 -41.53 -12.20
N SER A 51 32.52 -42.54 -12.75
CA SER A 51 31.04 -42.61 -12.76
C SER A 51 30.47 -42.82 -11.36
N ILE A 52 31.17 -43.58 -10.50
CA ILE A 52 30.79 -43.76 -9.09
C ILE A 52 30.89 -42.41 -8.34
N PHE A 53 31.95 -41.64 -8.60
CA PHE A 53 32.14 -40.32 -7.99
C PHE A 53 31.03 -39.32 -8.39
N ILE A 54 30.64 -39.30 -9.67
CA ILE A 54 29.53 -38.46 -10.16
C ILE A 54 28.21 -38.86 -9.48
N CYS A 55 27.88 -40.15 -9.45
CA CYS A 55 26.64 -40.66 -8.83
C CYS A 55 26.50 -40.22 -7.35
N ILE A 56 27.58 -40.35 -6.57
CA ILE A 56 27.58 -39.91 -5.16
C ILE A 56 27.38 -38.39 -5.07
N SER A 57 28.04 -37.63 -5.96
CA SER A 57 27.96 -36.17 -5.98
C SER A 57 26.59 -35.66 -6.45
N ASP A 58 25.91 -36.37 -7.34
CA ASP A 58 24.54 -36.09 -7.78
C ASP A 58 23.55 -36.33 -6.64
N ALA A 59 23.65 -37.46 -5.96
CA ALA A 59 22.83 -37.76 -4.78
C ALA A 59 22.98 -36.68 -3.68
N ILE A 60 24.21 -36.24 -3.40
CA ILE A 60 24.49 -35.15 -2.46
C ILE A 60 23.88 -33.82 -2.93
N SER A 61 23.98 -33.52 -4.22
CA SER A 61 23.46 -32.27 -4.81
C SER A 61 21.92 -32.21 -4.75
N ILE A 62 21.24 -33.34 -4.95
CA ILE A 62 19.77 -33.44 -4.82
C ILE A 62 19.35 -33.28 -3.36
N ILE A 63 20.06 -33.92 -2.42
CA ILE A 63 19.80 -33.75 -0.99
C ILE A 63 19.98 -32.28 -0.58
N LEU A 64 21.04 -31.64 -1.07
CA LEU A 64 21.28 -30.20 -0.88
C LEU A 64 20.19 -29.34 -1.52
N PHE A 65 19.66 -29.70 -2.69
CA PHE A 65 18.57 -29.00 -3.35
C PHE A 65 17.25 -29.08 -2.58
N GLY A 66 16.95 -30.23 -1.98
CA GLY A 66 15.80 -30.40 -1.09
C GLY A 66 15.92 -29.59 0.20
N LEU A 67 17.09 -29.63 0.86
CA LEU A 67 17.32 -28.99 2.16
C LEU A 67 17.63 -27.48 2.07
N ARG A 68 18.26 -27.03 0.99
CA ARG A 68 18.64 -25.63 0.73
C ARG A 68 18.59 -25.34 -0.78
N PRO A 69 17.39 -25.02 -1.32
CA PRO A 69 17.20 -24.82 -2.76
C PRO A 69 18.17 -23.82 -3.38
N ASN A 70 18.49 -22.72 -2.68
CA ASN A 70 19.41 -21.69 -3.19
C ASN A 70 20.84 -22.20 -3.41
N VAL A 71 21.31 -23.16 -2.61
CA VAL A 71 22.67 -23.72 -2.72
C VAL A 71 22.65 -24.94 -3.65
N GLY A 72 21.64 -25.80 -3.51
CA GLY A 72 21.53 -27.01 -4.32
C GLY A 72 21.34 -26.75 -5.81
N VAL A 73 20.66 -25.65 -6.21
CA VAL A 73 20.59 -25.24 -7.63
C VAL A 73 21.99 -25.13 -8.24
N TRP A 74 22.89 -24.45 -7.54
CA TRP A 74 24.24 -24.22 -8.04
C TRP A 74 25.06 -25.51 -8.04
N ALA A 75 24.90 -26.34 -7.01
CA ALA A 75 25.57 -27.64 -6.93
C ALA A 75 25.16 -28.56 -8.09
N VAL A 76 23.85 -28.72 -8.32
CA VAL A 76 23.30 -29.50 -9.45
C VAL A 76 23.77 -28.92 -10.79
N SER A 77 23.69 -27.60 -10.97
CA SER A 77 24.08 -26.96 -12.22
C SER A 77 25.58 -27.15 -12.50
N ALA A 78 26.44 -26.98 -11.49
CA ALA A 78 27.87 -27.17 -11.61
C ALA A 78 28.24 -28.62 -11.93
N LEU A 79 27.63 -29.57 -11.22
CA LEU A 79 27.87 -30.99 -11.45
C LEU A 79 27.45 -31.42 -12.86
N TRP A 80 26.30 -30.92 -13.31
CA TRP A 80 25.81 -31.21 -14.66
C TRP A 80 26.71 -30.62 -15.75
N ILE A 81 27.25 -29.40 -15.57
CA ILE A 81 28.23 -28.80 -16.49
C ILE A 81 29.49 -29.67 -16.56
N ILE A 82 30.01 -30.13 -15.41
CA ILE A 82 31.19 -31.00 -15.35
C ILE A 82 30.90 -32.33 -16.07
N SER A 83 29.76 -32.95 -15.77
CA SER A 83 29.35 -34.21 -16.40
C SER A 83 29.22 -34.10 -17.93
N SER A 84 28.64 -32.99 -18.40
CA SER A 84 28.50 -32.68 -19.83
C SER A 84 29.83 -32.45 -20.56
N LEU A 85 30.89 -32.05 -19.83
CA LEU A 85 32.21 -31.75 -20.41
C LEU A 85 33.18 -32.94 -20.37
N VAL A 86 32.90 -34.02 -19.65
CA VAL A 86 33.86 -35.13 -19.43
C VAL A 86 33.56 -36.36 -20.32
N SER A 87 32.85 -36.20 -21.45
CA SER A 87 32.55 -37.30 -22.39
C SER A 87 31.79 -38.51 -21.79
N ASN A 88 31.28 -38.41 -20.56
CA ASN A 88 30.54 -39.49 -19.91
C ASN A 88 29.08 -39.43 -20.39
N PRO A 89 28.44 -40.54 -20.80
CA PRO A 89 27.00 -40.55 -21.05
C PRO A 89 26.23 -40.11 -19.80
N THR A 90 25.67 -38.90 -19.86
CA THR A 90 24.77 -38.38 -18.83
C THR A 90 23.43 -39.12 -18.87
N GLY A 91 22.97 -39.60 -17.71
CA GLY A 91 21.66 -40.24 -17.57
C GLY A 91 20.48 -39.33 -17.92
N TRP A 92 19.37 -39.93 -18.32
CA TRP A 92 18.14 -39.21 -18.63
C TRP A 92 17.58 -38.50 -17.38
N MET A 93 17.78 -39.06 -16.18
CA MET A 93 17.30 -38.46 -14.94
C MET A 93 18.14 -37.26 -14.50
N THR A 94 19.46 -37.25 -14.73
CA THR A 94 20.31 -36.08 -14.42
C THR A 94 19.96 -34.87 -15.28
N THR A 95 19.62 -35.08 -16.56
CA THR A 95 19.09 -34.01 -17.43
C THR A 95 17.75 -33.46 -16.96
N THR A 96 16.88 -34.33 -16.42
CA THR A 96 15.58 -33.94 -15.86
C THR A 96 15.74 -33.07 -14.62
N ILE A 97 16.69 -33.39 -13.73
CA ILE A 97 16.96 -32.55 -12.54
C ILE A 97 17.55 -31.19 -12.96
N ALA A 98 18.45 -31.15 -13.95
CA ALA A 98 19.00 -29.90 -14.44
C ALA A 98 17.91 -28.96 -15.00
N LEU A 99 16.94 -29.52 -15.74
CA LEU A 99 15.75 -28.79 -16.17
C LEU A 99 14.93 -28.29 -14.97
N PHE A 100 14.68 -29.13 -13.96
CA PHE A 100 13.99 -28.72 -12.73
C PHE A 100 14.73 -27.59 -11.99
N ALA A 101 16.06 -27.63 -11.96
CA ALA A 101 16.89 -26.58 -11.36
C ALA A 101 16.73 -25.24 -12.10
N ILE A 102 16.65 -25.26 -13.43
CA ILE A 102 16.32 -24.07 -14.25
C ILE A 102 14.95 -23.51 -13.88
N GLY A 103 13.92 -24.37 -13.80
CA GLY A 103 12.56 -23.97 -13.47
C GLY A 103 12.46 -23.35 -12.08
N ALA A 104 13.06 -24.00 -11.07
CA ALA A 104 13.12 -23.51 -9.70
C ALA A 104 13.87 -22.17 -9.58
N SER A 105 15.00 -22.02 -10.30
CA SER A 105 15.79 -20.78 -10.33
C SER A 105 15.02 -19.63 -10.96
N SER A 106 14.30 -19.91 -12.05
CA SER A 106 13.46 -18.95 -12.77
C SER A 106 12.28 -18.46 -11.93
N PHE A 107 11.72 -19.35 -11.10
CA PHE A 107 10.67 -19.01 -10.13
C PHE A 107 11.15 -18.05 -9.04
N VAL A 108 12.36 -18.27 -8.49
CA VAL A 108 12.93 -17.39 -7.45
C VAL A 108 13.31 -16.04 -8.05
N SER A 109 14.04 -16.06 -9.18
CA SER A 109 14.45 -14.84 -9.87
C SER A 109 14.69 -15.09 -11.35
N SER A 110 14.00 -14.33 -12.19
CA SER A 110 14.04 -14.46 -13.65
C SER A 110 15.47 -14.27 -14.22
N LEU A 111 16.27 -13.39 -13.62
CA LEU A 111 17.66 -13.16 -14.05
C LEU A 111 18.58 -14.35 -13.73
N ARG A 112 18.46 -14.95 -12.53
CA ARG A 112 19.26 -16.14 -12.18
C ARG A 112 18.83 -17.36 -12.99
N GLY A 113 17.52 -17.53 -13.20
CA GLY A 113 17.00 -18.59 -14.06
C GLY A 113 17.51 -18.50 -15.49
N ALA A 114 17.56 -17.29 -16.08
CA ALA A 114 18.10 -17.08 -17.42
C ALA A 114 19.61 -17.38 -17.49
N ALA A 115 20.39 -16.95 -16.49
CA ALA A 115 21.82 -17.23 -16.44
C ALA A 115 22.10 -18.74 -16.34
N VAL A 116 21.41 -19.45 -15.45
CA VAL A 116 21.56 -20.91 -15.30
C VAL A 116 21.13 -21.64 -16.56
N ALA A 117 20.01 -21.25 -17.17
CA ALA A 117 19.54 -21.84 -18.44
C ALA A 117 20.56 -21.65 -19.57
N ALA A 118 21.15 -20.44 -19.71
CA ALA A 118 22.14 -20.14 -20.74
C ALA A 118 23.43 -20.94 -20.55
N VAL A 119 23.93 -21.04 -19.32
CA VAL A 119 25.17 -21.79 -19.02
C VAL A 119 24.97 -23.29 -19.26
N ILE A 120 23.85 -23.86 -18.79
CA ILE A 120 23.49 -25.26 -19.01
C ILE A 120 23.33 -25.52 -20.52
N TRP A 121 22.61 -24.66 -21.25
CA TRP A 121 22.45 -24.80 -22.69
C TRP A 121 23.79 -24.76 -23.44
N PHE A 122 24.67 -23.83 -23.10
CA PHE A 122 25.98 -23.68 -23.72
C PHE A 122 26.90 -24.89 -23.45
N ALA A 123 26.97 -25.35 -22.19
CA ALA A 123 27.78 -26.51 -21.81
C ALA A 123 27.36 -27.78 -22.57
N GLN A 124 26.05 -27.96 -22.78
CA GLN A 124 25.47 -29.09 -23.51
C GLN A 124 25.88 -29.08 -25.00
N ILE A 125 25.86 -27.90 -25.64
CA ILE A 125 26.28 -27.73 -27.03
C ILE A 125 27.78 -27.99 -27.18
N VAL A 126 28.60 -27.40 -26.31
CA VAL A 126 30.05 -27.58 -26.32
C VAL A 126 30.43 -29.04 -26.10
N GLY A 127 29.84 -29.70 -25.10
CA GLY A 127 30.08 -31.12 -24.82
C GLY A 127 29.76 -32.01 -26.02
N LYS A 128 28.63 -31.77 -26.70
CA LYS A 128 28.27 -32.54 -27.91
C LYS A 128 29.22 -32.28 -29.08
N ILE A 129 29.61 -31.03 -29.32
CA ILE A 129 30.56 -30.66 -30.39
C ILE A 129 31.92 -31.33 -30.16
N LEU A 130 32.42 -31.37 -28.93
CA LEU A 130 33.76 -31.92 -28.62
C LEU A 130 33.81 -33.46 -28.70
N TYR A 131 32.79 -34.16 -28.20
CA TYR A 131 32.90 -35.60 -27.91
C TYR A 131 32.07 -36.50 -28.83
N ARG A 132 31.06 -35.97 -29.54
CA ARG A 132 30.20 -36.76 -30.44
C ARG A 132 30.02 -36.07 -31.81
N PRO A 133 31.08 -35.95 -32.64
CA PRO A 133 31.00 -35.33 -33.96
C PRO A 133 30.30 -36.20 -35.01
N ALA A 134 30.09 -37.50 -34.74
CA ALA A 134 29.48 -38.43 -35.68
C ALA A 134 27.95 -38.45 -35.50
N PHE A 135 27.26 -37.85 -36.47
CA PHE A 135 25.81 -37.78 -36.63
C PHE A 135 25.09 -36.91 -35.59
N PHE A 136 24.91 -35.64 -35.98
CA PHE A 136 23.81 -34.81 -35.51
C PHE A 136 22.51 -35.61 -35.63
N VAL A 137 22.03 -36.16 -34.51
CA VAL A 137 20.61 -36.52 -34.41
C VAL A 137 19.89 -35.18 -34.33
N ASP A 138 19.47 -34.65 -35.49
CA ASP A 138 18.97 -33.29 -35.70
C ASP A 138 17.84 -32.89 -34.72
N GLY A 139 17.19 -33.86 -34.09
CA GLY A 139 16.14 -33.65 -33.08
C GLY A 139 16.63 -33.38 -31.66
N GLU A 140 17.82 -33.81 -31.22
CA GLU A 140 18.17 -33.79 -29.79
C GLU A 140 18.49 -32.40 -29.25
N ILE A 141 19.25 -31.60 -30.00
CA ILE A 141 19.58 -30.21 -29.61
C ILE A 141 18.31 -29.36 -29.64
N VAL A 142 17.46 -29.56 -30.64
CA VAL A 142 16.18 -28.88 -30.78
C VAL A 142 15.25 -29.26 -29.62
N SER A 143 15.17 -30.55 -29.29
CA SER A 143 14.36 -31.05 -28.17
C SER A 143 14.85 -30.48 -26.83
N PHE A 144 16.16 -30.54 -26.57
CA PHE A 144 16.75 -30.00 -25.34
C PHE A 144 16.55 -28.48 -25.22
N THR A 145 16.77 -27.73 -26.31
CA THR A 145 16.51 -26.29 -26.36
C THR A 145 15.04 -25.99 -26.09
N THR A 146 14.13 -26.78 -26.66
CA THR A 146 12.69 -26.65 -26.42
C THR A 146 12.34 -26.89 -24.95
N PHE A 147 12.89 -27.92 -24.32
CA PHE A 147 12.67 -28.19 -22.90
C PHE A 147 13.24 -27.08 -21.99
N VAL A 148 14.44 -26.59 -22.27
CA VAL A 148 15.05 -25.47 -21.51
C VAL A 148 14.16 -24.23 -21.58
N VAL A 149 13.68 -23.89 -22.78
CA VAL A 149 12.77 -22.74 -22.99
C VAL A 149 11.43 -22.96 -22.29
N LEU A 150 10.81 -24.13 -22.43
CA LEU A 150 9.53 -24.45 -21.80
C LEU A 150 9.60 -24.37 -20.27
N VAL A 151 10.66 -24.92 -19.67
CA VAL A 151 10.81 -24.93 -18.21
C VAL A 151 11.16 -23.55 -17.67
N PHE A 152 11.99 -22.78 -18.40
CA PHE A 152 12.23 -21.37 -18.09
C PHE A 152 10.93 -20.55 -18.14
N LEU A 153 10.16 -20.65 -19.22
CA LEU A 153 8.89 -19.94 -19.40
C LEU A 153 7.87 -20.34 -18.34
N SER A 154 7.80 -21.63 -17.99
CA SER A 154 6.93 -22.13 -16.92
C SER A 154 7.29 -21.50 -15.58
N GLY A 155 8.57 -21.49 -15.20
CA GLY A 155 9.03 -20.84 -13.97
C GLY A 155 8.78 -19.32 -13.97
N PHE A 156 9.01 -18.66 -15.11
CA PHE A 156 8.73 -17.23 -15.30
C PHE A 156 7.24 -16.89 -15.16
N PHE A 157 6.37 -17.67 -15.80
CA PHE A 157 4.92 -17.47 -15.77
C PHE A 157 4.36 -17.71 -14.37
N LEU A 158 4.77 -18.79 -13.69
CA LEU A 158 4.38 -19.07 -12.31
C LEU A 158 4.80 -17.96 -11.35
N ARG A 159 6.00 -17.38 -11.54
CA ARG A 159 6.46 -16.23 -10.76
C ARG A 159 5.58 -15.00 -11.02
N ARG A 160 5.30 -14.69 -12.29
CA ARG A 160 4.43 -13.56 -12.64
C ARG A 160 3.03 -13.73 -12.09
N GLN A 161 2.46 -14.92 -12.19
CA GLN A 161 1.14 -15.23 -11.64
C GLN A 161 1.13 -15.08 -10.12
N LYS A 162 2.16 -15.56 -9.42
CA LYS A 162 2.30 -15.38 -7.97
C LYS A 162 2.34 -13.90 -7.58
N ILE A 163 3.19 -13.12 -8.23
CA ILE A 163 3.31 -11.66 -7.97
C ILE A 163 1.98 -10.97 -8.25
N ALA A 164 1.31 -11.30 -9.36
CA ALA A 164 0.01 -10.73 -9.72
C ALA A 164 -1.08 -11.10 -8.69
N ASN A 165 -1.11 -12.34 -8.22
CA ASN A 165 -2.05 -12.80 -7.20
C ASN A 165 -1.81 -12.12 -5.84
N GLU A 166 -0.54 -11.95 -5.45
CA GLU A 166 -0.18 -11.23 -4.23
C GLU A 166 -0.59 -9.75 -4.31
N ALA A 167 -0.36 -9.10 -5.46
CA ALA A 167 -0.81 -7.73 -5.70
C ALA A 167 -2.35 -7.62 -5.65
N LEU A 168 -3.07 -8.54 -6.29
CA LEU A 168 -4.54 -8.58 -6.26
C LEU A 168 -5.08 -8.78 -4.83
N ALA A 169 -4.45 -9.66 -4.06
CA ALA A 169 -4.84 -9.92 -2.68
C ALA A 169 -4.64 -8.68 -1.79
N GLN A 170 -3.56 -7.92 -2.00
CA GLN A 170 -3.33 -6.65 -1.32
C GLN A 170 -4.41 -5.62 -1.68
N VAL A 171 -4.75 -5.48 -2.97
CA VAL A 171 -5.82 -4.56 -3.42
C VAL A 171 -7.17 -4.94 -2.80
N LYS A 172 -7.53 -6.24 -2.78
CA LYS A 172 -8.78 -6.69 -2.17
C LYS A 172 -8.83 -6.40 -0.67
N ARG A 173 -7.74 -6.66 0.05
CA ARG A 173 -7.63 -6.32 1.48
C ARG A 173 -7.81 -4.83 1.70
N GLN A 174 -7.24 -4.00 0.81
CA GLN A 174 -7.36 -2.56 0.88
C GLN A 174 -8.80 -2.07 0.66
N GLN A 175 -9.50 -2.65 -0.31
CA GLN A 175 -10.91 -2.35 -0.57
C GLN A 175 -11.79 -2.74 0.63
N GLN A 176 -11.56 -3.91 1.22
CA GLN A 176 -12.30 -4.35 2.41
C GLN A 176 -12.13 -3.39 3.58
N LEU A 177 -10.89 -2.96 3.85
CA LEU A 177 -10.63 -1.97 4.90
C LEU A 177 -11.31 -0.62 4.61
N ASN A 178 -11.33 -0.17 3.36
CA ASN A 178 -12.02 1.06 2.98
C ASN A 178 -13.54 0.96 3.16
N VAL A 179 -14.14 -0.17 2.81
CA VAL A 179 -15.56 -0.43 3.03
C VAL A 179 -15.87 -0.45 4.52
N ILE A 180 -15.06 -1.13 5.33
CA ILE A 180 -15.23 -1.17 6.79
C ILE A 180 -15.08 0.22 7.39
N ALA A 181 -14.06 0.99 7.00
CA ALA A 181 -13.85 2.36 7.49
C ALA A 181 -15.02 3.28 7.11
N ARG A 182 -15.54 3.16 5.88
CA ARG A 182 -16.69 3.95 5.40
C ARG A 182 -17.98 3.58 6.15
N ASN A 183 -18.25 2.28 6.31
CA ASN A 183 -19.41 1.84 7.08
C ASN A 183 -19.30 2.25 8.55
N LEU A 184 -18.10 2.14 9.16
CA LEU A 184 -17.86 2.59 10.52
C LEU A 184 -18.09 4.11 10.65
N HIS A 185 -17.57 4.89 9.69
CA HIS A 185 -17.78 6.34 9.63
C HIS A 185 -19.27 6.67 9.57
N ASP A 186 -20.01 6.04 8.68
CA ASP A 186 -21.40 6.39 8.40
C ASP A 186 -22.35 5.97 9.53
N TYR A 187 -22.18 4.79 10.13
CA TYR A 187 -23.03 4.35 11.25
C TYR A 187 -22.65 5.01 12.57
N VAL A 188 -21.37 4.96 12.96
CA VAL A 188 -20.96 5.43 14.29
C VAL A 188 -21.04 6.95 14.40
N THR A 189 -20.70 7.69 13.33
CA THR A 189 -20.77 9.16 13.38
C THR A 189 -22.21 9.64 13.34
N ASN A 190 -23.08 9.04 12.52
CA ASN A 190 -24.48 9.46 12.45
C ASN A 190 -25.25 9.10 13.71
N ASP A 191 -25.13 7.86 14.21
CA ASP A 191 -25.84 7.42 15.41
C ASP A 191 -25.39 8.21 16.66
N LEU A 192 -24.10 8.57 16.76
CA LEU A 192 -23.60 9.40 17.86
C LEU A 192 -24.02 10.87 17.72
N VAL A 193 -24.12 11.40 16.50
CA VAL A 193 -24.66 12.75 16.26
C VAL A 193 -26.15 12.79 16.58
N ASP A 194 -26.92 11.77 16.20
CA ASP A 194 -28.34 11.66 16.51
C ASP A 194 -28.58 11.48 18.02
N ALA A 195 -27.74 10.69 18.70
CA ALA A 195 -27.74 10.59 20.15
C ALA A 195 -27.43 11.93 20.82
N LEU A 196 -26.43 12.67 20.33
CA LEU A 196 -26.07 14.00 20.84
C LEU A 196 -27.20 15.02 20.66
N LEU A 197 -27.88 15.01 19.50
CA LEU A 197 -29.02 15.89 19.22
C LEU A 197 -30.21 15.58 20.12
N SER A 198 -30.53 14.31 20.31
CA SER A 198 -31.58 13.84 21.23
C SER A 198 -31.27 14.26 22.67
N LEU A 199 -30.00 14.18 23.07
CA LEU A 199 -29.54 14.56 24.40
C LEU A 199 -29.67 16.08 24.64
N ASN A 200 -29.27 16.89 23.65
CA ASN A 200 -29.40 18.36 23.71
C ASN A 200 -30.87 18.79 23.80
N GLN A 201 -31.79 18.12 23.09
CA GLN A 201 -33.23 18.40 23.20
C GLN A 201 -33.75 18.15 24.61
N ILE A 202 -33.38 17.03 25.25
CA ILE A 202 -33.83 16.70 26.63
C ILE A 202 -33.22 17.68 27.64
N SER A 203 -31.99 18.14 27.43
CA SER A 203 -31.34 19.14 28.29
C SER A 203 -32.07 20.49 28.32
N GLY A 204 -32.71 20.88 27.20
CA GLY A 204 -33.51 22.11 27.12
C GLY A 204 -34.81 22.07 27.93
N PHE A 205 -35.29 20.88 28.35
CA PHE A 205 -36.53 20.70 29.10
C PHE A 205 -36.33 20.40 30.60
N SER A 206 -35.11 20.07 31.04
CA SER A 206 -34.85 19.70 32.43
C SER A 206 -34.47 20.90 33.29
N LYS A 207 -35.15 21.09 34.43
CA LYS A 207 -34.91 22.20 35.39
C LYS A 207 -34.05 21.81 36.62
N SER A 208 -33.57 20.57 36.70
CA SER A 208 -32.81 20.07 37.87
C SER A 208 -31.30 20.06 37.62
N ASN A 209 -30.54 20.69 38.55
CA ASN A 209 -29.09 20.83 38.47
C ASN A 209 -28.32 19.49 38.41
N GLU A 210 -28.85 18.42 39.00
CA GLU A 210 -28.23 17.08 38.94
C GLU A 210 -28.44 16.38 37.59
N SER A 211 -29.63 16.50 36.99
CA SER A 211 -29.87 15.94 35.64
C SER A 211 -29.07 16.69 34.58
N GLN A 212 -28.80 17.99 34.78
CA GLN A 212 -28.01 18.79 33.85
C GLN A 212 -26.52 18.39 33.88
N ARG A 213 -25.94 18.15 35.07
CA ARG A 213 -24.58 17.62 35.21
C ARG A 213 -24.42 16.22 34.60
N GLY A 214 -25.37 15.31 34.89
CA GLY A 214 -25.36 13.97 34.29
C GLY A 214 -25.46 14.00 32.76
N MET A 215 -26.18 14.97 32.21
CA MET A 215 -26.30 15.16 30.76
C MET A 215 -25.02 15.72 30.13
N GLU A 216 -24.33 16.65 30.80
CA GLU A 216 -23.02 17.15 30.36
C GLU A 216 -21.96 16.05 30.34
N ASP A 217 -21.98 15.13 31.30
CA ASP A 217 -21.06 13.99 31.34
C ASP A 217 -21.33 12.99 30.19
N VAL A 218 -22.60 12.71 29.88
CA VAL A 218 -22.96 11.88 28.72
C VAL A 218 -22.57 12.56 27.41
N LYS A 219 -22.75 13.89 27.32
CA LYS A 219 -22.34 14.69 26.16
C LYS A 219 -20.83 14.62 25.92
N ARG A 220 -20.03 14.76 26.99
CA ARG A 220 -18.56 14.62 26.91
C ARG A 220 -18.15 13.20 26.50
N SER A 221 -18.81 12.17 27.05
CA SER A 221 -18.54 10.77 26.70
C SER A 221 -18.81 10.46 25.22
N ILE A 222 -19.88 11.03 24.64
CA ILE A 222 -20.20 10.91 23.21
C ILE A 222 -19.16 11.64 22.34
N ASP A 223 -18.73 12.83 22.74
CA ASP A 223 -17.71 13.60 22.01
C ASP A 223 -16.34 12.90 22.04
N ASP A 224 -15.97 12.32 23.19
CA ASP A 224 -14.77 11.49 23.34
C ASP A 224 -14.83 10.23 22.47
N ALA A 225 -15.98 9.56 22.42
CA ALA A 225 -16.19 8.40 21.55
C ALA A 225 -16.06 8.78 20.07
N LEU A 226 -16.63 9.91 19.64
CA LEU A 226 -16.49 10.45 18.29
C LEU A 226 -15.03 10.78 17.94
N MET A 227 -14.29 11.40 18.87
CA MET A 227 -12.87 11.66 18.70
C MET A 227 -12.06 10.38 18.56
N GLN A 228 -12.35 9.35 19.36
CA GLN A 228 -11.68 8.06 19.29
C GLN A 228 -11.97 7.34 17.97
N THR A 229 -13.21 7.31 17.50
CA THR A 229 -13.57 6.73 16.20
C THR A 229 -12.85 7.44 15.05
N ARG A 230 -12.83 8.78 15.05
CA ARG A 230 -12.09 9.59 14.06
C ARG A 230 -10.59 9.32 14.12
N ARG A 231 -10.01 9.10 15.31
CA ARG A 231 -8.60 8.76 15.48
C ARG A 231 -8.28 7.37 14.90
N ILE A 232 -9.13 6.38 15.15
CA ILE A 232 -8.97 5.02 14.59
C ILE A 232 -9.08 5.05 13.05
N ILE A 233 -10.04 5.81 12.50
CA ILE A 233 -10.18 6.01 11.05
C ILE A 233 -8.92 6.68 10.48
N ARG A 234 -8.41 7.75 11.11
CA ARG A 234 -7.15 8.38 10.69
C ARG A 234 -5.95 7.44 10.74
N MET A 235 -5.84 6.59 11.76
CA MET A 235 -4.78 5.57 11.84
C MET A 235 -4.91 4.53 10.72
N LEU A 236 -6.14 4.13 10.38
CA LEU A 236 -6.42 3.24 9.26
C LEU A 236 -6.08 3.90 7.92
N GLU A 237 -6.38 5.19 7.72
CA GLU A 237 -6.02 5.96 6.52
C GLU A 237 -4.52 6.27 6.41
N GLN A 238 -3.86 6.55 7.53
CA GLN A 238 -2.42 6.87 7.56
C GLN A 238 -1.59 5.61 7.25
N SER A 239 -1.98 4.45 7.78
CA SER A 239 -1.38 3.16 7.43
C SER A 239 -1.52 2.82 5.93
N GLN A 240 -2.53 3.37 5.24
CA GLN A 240 -2.67 3.25 3.78
C GLN A 240 -1.75 4.20 3.03
N THR A 241 -1.53 5.39 3.57
CA THR A 241 -0.67 6.41 2.97
C THR A 241 0.80 5.97 3.06
N ASP A 242 1.22 5.38 4.19
CA ASP A 242 2.56 4.84 4.37
C ASP A 242 2.86 3.65 3.45
N ASN A 243 1.89 2.74 3.22
CA ASN A 243 2.07 1.62 2.29
C ASN A 243 2.04 2.04 0.80
N GLN A 244 1.42 3.18 0.47
CA GLN A 244 1.42 3.73 -0.89
C GLN A 244 2.60 4.67 -1.17
N SER A 245 3.34 5.08 -0.12
CA SER A 245 4.46 6.03 -0.24
C SER A 245 5.73 5.47 -0.90
N VAL A 246 5.78 4.16 -1.19
CA VAL A 246 6.97 3.50 -1.78
C VAL A 246 6.88 3.33 -3.30
N ILE A 247 5.75 3.68 -3.95
CA ILE A 247 5.60 3.52 -5.40
C ILE A 247 4.93 4.75 -6.04
N GLY A 248 5.75 5.64 -6.61
CA GLY A 248 5.36 6.47 -7.76
C GLY A 248 5.15 7.97 -7.53
N THR A 249 6.13 8.75 -7.98
CA THR A 249 6.04 10.07 -8.66
C THR A 249 4.70 10.81 -8.61
N GLY A 250 4.71 11.99 -7.95
CA GLY A 250 3.82 13.14 -8.11
C GLY A 250 2.48 12.96 -8.85
N PHE A 251 1.45 12.53 -8.14
CA PHE A 251 0.06 12.65 -8.63
C PHE A 251 -0.54 13.98 -8.16
N HIS A 252 -0.50 14.99 -9.04
CA HIS A 252 -1.11 16.30 -8.78
C HIS A 252 -2.64 16.19 -8.71
N THR A 253 -3.24 16.89 -7.75
CA THR A 253 -4.70 17.01 -7.62
C THR A 253 -5.14 18.41 -8.06
N SER A 254 -6.14 18.53 -8.93
CA SER A 254 -6.60 19.84 -9.42
C SER A 254 -7.42 20.60 -8.36
N LEU A 255 -7.32 21.93 -8.32
CA LEU A 255 -8.15 22.81 -7.49
C LEU A 255 -9.66 22.60 -7.71
N ARG A 256 -10.06 22.14 -8.92
CA ARG A 256 -11.42 21.68 -9.22
C ARG A 256 -11.97 20.68 -8.20
N SER A 257 -11.12 19.78 -7.69
CA SER A 257 -11.56 18.79 -6.72
C SER A 257 -11.95 19.41 -5.37
N VAL A 258 -11.29 20.50 -4.96
CA VAL A 258 -11.61 21.27 -3.76
C VAL A 258 -12.94 21.99 -3.94
N TYR A 259 -13.19 22.59 -5.11
CA TYR A 259 -14.47 23.23 -5.40
C TYR A 259 -15.65 22.28 -5.36
N VAL A 260 -15.53 21.07 -5.92
CA VAL A 260 -16.63 20.08 -5.89
C VAL A 260 -17.08 19.79 -4.46
N ILE A 261 -16.15 19.83 -3.50
CA ILE A 261 -16.46 19.67 -2.08
C ILE A 261 -17.14 20.92 -1.54
N CYS A 262 -16.61 22.11 -1.84
CA CYS A 262 -17.21 23.37 -1.37
C CYS A 262 -18.62 23.57 -1.92
N ASP A 263 -18.88 23.23 -3.18
CA ASP A 263 -20.20 23.23 -3.82
C ASP A 263 -21.14 22.22 -3.13
N GLY A 264 -20.64 21.03 -2.78
CA GLY A 264 -21.39 20.06 -1.98
C GLY A 264 -21.77 20.58 -0.59
N GLU A 265 -20.82 21.18 0.13
CA GLU A 265 -21.04 21.75 1.47
C GLU A 265 -21.96 22.98 1.42
N GLN A 266 -21.81 23.85 0.40
CA GLN A 266 -22.71 24.99 0.19
C GLN A 266 -24.14 24.53 -0.06
N ARG A 267 -24.34 23.51 -0.92
CA ARG A 267 -25.67 22.91 -1.15
C ARG A 267 -26.23 22.29 0.11
N HIS A 268 -25.39 21.68 0.94
CA HIS A 268 -25.81 21.14 2.23
C HIS A 268 -26.23 22.25 3.21
N LEU A 269 -25.47 23.34 3.34
CA LEU A 269 -25.85 24.49 4.16
C LEU A 269 -27.18 25.11 3.72
N ASN A 270 -27.37 25.28 2.41
CA ASN A 270 -28.64 25.75 1.85
C ASN A 270 -29.81 24.81 2.21
N SER A 271 -29.58 23.49 2.21
CA SER A 271 -30.62 22.50 2.57
C SER A 271 -31.03 22.56 4.05
N VAL A 272 -30.17 23.06 4.94
CA VAL A 272 -30.45 23.26 6.36
C VAL A 272 -30.87 24.70 6.69
N GLY A 273 -31.16 25.51 5.67
CA GLY A 273 -31.69 26.86 5.81
C GLY A 273 -30.65 27.96 6.00
N ILE A 274 -29.35 27.65 5.93
CA ILE A 274 -28.27 28.64 6.02
C ILE A 274 -27.86 29.04 4.60
N SER A 275 -28.26 30.24 4.17
CA SER A 275 -27.97 30.73 2.82
C SER A 275 -26.63 31.46 2.77
N GLY A 276 -25.88 31.32 1.68
CA GLY A 276 -24.63 32.05 1.49
C GLY A 276 -23.99 31.84 0.13
N THR A 277 -22.96 32.63 -0.15
CA THR A 277 -22.27 32.63 -1.45
C THR A 277 -20.83 32.18 -1.29
N VAL A 278 -20.39 31.30 -2.19
CA VAL A 278 -19.01 30.85 -2.29
C VAL A 278 -18.47 31.26 -3.65
N LEU A 279 -17.49 32.16 -3.66
CA LEU A 279 -16.81 32.64 -4.86
C LEU A 279 -15.49 31.88 -5.01
N PHE A 280 -15.36 31.10 -6.08
CA PHE A 280 -14.12 30.39 -6.43
C PHE A 280 -13.51 30.96 -7.72
N PRO A 281 -12.18 30.83 -7.91
CA PRO A 281 -11.53 31.28 -9.13
C PRO A 281 -12.09 30.54 -10.35
N GLN A 282 -12.19 31.22 -11.50
CA GLN A 282 -12.63 30.57 -12.73
C GLN A 282 -11.58 29.63 -13.33
N ASP A 283 -10.29 29.86 -13.03
CA ASP A 283 -9.20 29.00 -13.50
C ASP A 283 -8.96 27.80 -12.57
N MET A 284 -9.78 26.77 -12.78
CA MET A 284 -9.86 25.58 -11.93
C MET A 284 -8.80 24.52 -12.27
N ASN A 285 -7.95 24.78 -13.26
CA ASN A 285 -6.93 23.86 -13.76
C ASN A 285 -5.59 23.94 -13.01
N ILE A 286 -5.58 24.60 -11.85
CA ILE A 286 -4.38 24.69 -11.01
C ILE A 286 -4.11 23.32 -10.37
N HIS A 287 -2.92 22.80 -10.66
CA HIS A 287 -2.41 21.54 -10.13
C HIS A 287 -1.79 21.77 -8.76
N LEU A 288 -2.39 21.17 -7.74
CA LEU A 288 -1.91 21.20 -6.36
C LEU A 288 -1.12 19.93 -6.05
N HIS A 289 -0.12 20.06 -5.17
CA HIS A 289 0.46 18.90 -4.52
C HIS A 289 -0.62 18.15 -3.72
N ARG A 290 -0.51 16.82 -3.62
CA ARG A 290 -1.55 15.98 -2.97
C ARG A 290 -1.75 16.37 -1.50
N GLU A 291 -0.68 16.71 -0.81
CA GLU A 291 -0.73 17.14 0.59
C GLU A 291 -1.46 18.48 0.75
N ASP A 292 -1.18 19.44 -0.14
CA ASP A 292 -1.86 20.74 -0.16
C ASP A 292 -3.36 20.57 -0.47
N ALA A 293 -3.71 19.76 -1.46
CA ALA A 293 -5.10 19.48 -1.79
C ALA A 293 -5.87 18.83 -0.63
N ARG A 294 -5.25 17.89 0.09
CA ARG A 294 -5.85 17.27 1.29
C ARG A 294 -6.00 18.30 2.42
N PHE A 295 -4.95 19.08 2.67
CA PHE A 295 -4.94 20.11 3.70
C PHE A 295 -6.04 21.15 3.46
N ILE A 296 -6.14 21.67 2.25
CA ILE A 296 -7.14 22.67 1.86
C ILE A 296 -8.56 22.09 1.98
N LYS A 297 -8.77 20.83 1.56
CA LYS A 297 -10.06 20.14 1.72
C LYS A 297 -10.48 20.04 3.20
N ASP A 298 -9.56 19.63 4.06
CA ASP A 298 -9.86 19.47 5.49
C ASP A 298 -10.07 20.83 6.17
N LEU A 299 -9.38 21.89 5.71
CA LEU A 299 -9.60 23.27 6.13
C LEU A 299 -11.01 23.76 5.75
N PHE A 300 -11.46 23.58 4.50
CA PHE A 300 -12.81 23.99 4.10
C PHE A 300 -13.89 23.26 4.89
N ARG A 301 -13.72 21.97 5.17
CA ARG A 301 -14.66 21.21 6.03
C ARG A 301 -14.76 21.80 7.44
N GLU A 302 -13.65 22.28 7.99
CA GLU A 302 -13.66 22.97 9.28
C GLU A 302 -14.39 24.31 9.19
N ILE A 303 -14.12 25.11 8.14
CA ILE A 303 -14.78 26.40 7.89
C ILE A 303 -16.31 26.22 7.77
N PHE A 304 -16.78 25.33 6.89
CA PHE A 304 -18.21 25.03 6.74
C PHE A 304 -18.81 24.45 8.02
N GLY A 305 -18.03 23.66 8.75
CA GLY A 305 -18.40 23.15 10.08
C GLY A 305 -18.62 24.28 11.09
N ASN A 306 -17.80 25.32 11.07
CA ASN A 306 -17.94 26.49 11.93
C ASN A 306 -19.17 27.32 11.56
N ILE A 307 -19.37 27.62 10.26
CA ILE A 307 -20.57 28.32 9.79
C ILE A 307 -21.82 27.58 10.25
N ARG A 308 -21.89 26.26 10.06
CA ARG A 308 -23.06 25.46 10.47
C ARG A 308 -23.37 25.56 11.97
N LYS A 309 -22.33 25.61 12.81
CA LYS A 309 -22.47 25.63 14.27
C LYS A 309 -22.85 27.02 14.76
N TYR A 310 -22.13 28.04 14.27
CA TYR A 310 -22.06 29.34 14.91
C TYR A 310 -22.75 30.46 14.13
N ALA A 311 -22.87 30.37 12.79
CA ALA A 311 -23.50 31.43 11.98
C ALA A 311 -25.01 31.53 12.23
N ASP A 312 -25.54 32.74 12.25
CA ASP A 312 -26.97 33.00 12.28
C ASP A 312 -27.62 32.53 10.97
N PRO A 313 -28.54 31.55 11.00
CA PRO A 313 -29.20 31.03 9.80
C PRO A 313 -30.03 32.07 9.04
N ALA A 314 -30.45 33.15 9.71
CA ALA A 314 -31.24 34.21 9.09
C ALA A 314 -30.40 35.17 8.23
N LEU A 315 -29.07 35.15 8.38
CA LEU A 315 -28.16 36.08 7.73
C LEU A 315 -27.20 35.35 6.79
N PRO A 316 -26.84 35.95 5.64
CA PRO A 316 -26.02 35.27 4.66
C PRO A 316 -24.54 35.22 5.07
N TYR A 317 -23.86 34.10 4.77
CA TYR A 317 -22.40 34.03 4.81
C TYR A 317 -21.77 34.27 3.43
N SER A 318 -20.51 34.68 3.42
CA SER A 318 -19.69 34.84 2.22
C SER A 318 -18.35 34.12 2.37
N ILE A 319 -17.97 33.33 1.38
CA ILE A 319 -16.63 32.76 1.24
C ILE A 319 -16.07 33.22 -0.10
N SER A 320 -14.88 33.80 -0.10
CA SER A 320 -14.15 34.13 -1.32
C SER A 320 -12.82 33.39 -1.33
N VAL A 321 -12.49 32.80 -2.48
CA VAL A 321 -11.26 32.05 -2.69
C VAL A 321 -10.56 32.66 -3.89
N GLY A 322 -9.36 33.16 -3.67
CA GLY A 322 -8.52 33.79 -4.69
C GLY A 322 -7.17 33.09 -4.80
N ILE A 323 -6.50 33.26 -5.94
CA ILE A 323 -5.11 32.85 -6.12
C ILE A 323 -4.33 34.05 -6.61
N ASN A 324 -3.24 34.35 -5.90
CA ASN A 324 -2.31 35.41 -6.25
C ASN A 324 -0.99 34.79 -6.71
N ASP A 325 -0.60 35.05 -7.96
CA ASP A 325 0.69 34.67 -8.51
C ASP A 325 1.72 35.76 -8.15
N ARG A 326 2.70 35.45 -7.29
CA ARG A 326 3.81 36.38 -7.01
C ARG A 326 4.89 36.29 -8.10
N HIS A 327 5.68 37.36 -8.22
CA HIS A 327 6.74 37.54 -9.23
C HIS A 327 7.83 36.43 -9.28
N GLU A 328 7.88 35.51 -8.30
CA GLU A 328 8.86 34.42 -8.22
C GLU A 328 8.26 33.02 -8.49
N GLY A 329 7.06 32.95 -9.09
CA GLY A 329 6.41 31.67 -9.42
C GLY A 329 5.79 30.95 -8.22
N GLN A 330 5.84 31.56 -7.03
CA GLN A 330 5.12 31.10 -5.85
C GLN A 330 3.65 31.53 -5.94
N ARG A 331 2.75 30.55 -5.94
CA ARG A 331 1.30 30.81 -5.86
C ARG A 331 0.85 30.89 -4.41
N ILE A 332 -0.03 31.84 -4.13
CA ILE A 332 -0.62 32.02 -2.81
C ILE A 332 -2.13 31.87 -2.93
N LEU A 333 -2.70 30.95 -2.15
CA LEU A 333 -4.14 30.81 -1.99
C LEU A 333 -4.61 31.81 -0.92
N LEU A 334 -5.62 32.60 -1.28
CA LEU A 334 -6.30 33.54 -0.41
C LEU A 334 -7.70 33.00 -0.13
N ILE A 335 -8.09 32.94 1.13
CA ILE A 335 -9.44 32.52 1.54
C ILE A 335 -9.95 33.54 2.55
N ASP A 336 -11.03 34.24 2.19
CA ASP A 336 -11.72 35.15 3.08
C ASP A 336 -13.12 34.62 3.36
N VAL A 337 -13.49 34.56 4.64
CA VAL A 337 -14.79 34.08 5.11
C VAL A 337 -15.39 35.15 5.99
N ALA A 338 -16.67 35.45 5.77
CA ALA A 338 -17.43 36.39 6.58
C ALA A 338 -18.81 35.82 6.92
N ASP A 339 -19.18 35.86 8.19
CA ASP A 339 -20.50 35.51 8.70
C ASP A 339 -20.86 36.30 9.97
N ILE A 340 -22.13 36.24 10.37
CA ILE A 340 -22.63 36.88 11.59
C ILE A 340 -22.97 35.76 12.58
N PRO A 341 -22.28 35.67 13.74
CA PRO A 341 -22.57 34.64 14.73
C PRO A 341 -23.95 34.79 15.37
N LYS A 342 -24.54 33.67 15.84
CA LYS A 342 -25.82 33.68 16.59
C LYS A 342 -25.71 34.52 17.87
N HIS A 343 -26.80 35.20 18.24
CA HIS A 343 -26.85 35.98 19.49
C HIS A 343 -26.57 35.16 20.77
N ASP A 344 -26.96 33.88 20.81
CA ASP A 344 -26.79 33.00 21.99
C ASP A 344 -25.34 32.52 22.21
N THR A 345 -24.44 32.81 21.26
CA THR A 345 -22.99 32.59 21.41
C THR A 345 -22.26 33.75 22.10
N GLN A 346 -22.94 34.86 22.38
CA GLN A 346 -22.43 36.03 23.10
C GLN A 346 -22.92 36.05 24.56
N PHE A 347 -22.22 35.36 25.47
CA PHE A 347 -22.47 35.50 26.91
C PHE A 347 -21.38 36.42 27.50
N ASN A 348 -21.77 37.60 27.99
CA ASN A 348 -20.86 38.63 28.55
C ASN A 348 -19.80 39.21 27.59
N GLY A 349 -20.09 39.34 26.30
CA GLY A 349 -19.19 40.02 25.35
C GLY A 349 -17.89 39.26 25.03
N GLU A 350 -17.74 38.04 25.53
CA GLU A 350 -16.72 37.08 25.08
C GLU A 350 -17.43 35.84 24.51
N ILE A 351 -17.20 35.58 23.23
CA ILE A 351 -17.63 34.35 22.60
C ILE A 351 -16.90 33.19 23.27
N THR A 352 -17.67 32.24 23.81
CA THR A 352 -17.23 31.08 24.59
C THR A 352 -15.96 30.40 24.04
N SER A 353 -15.05 30.06 24.95
CA SER A 353 -13.70 29.48 24.75
C SER A 353 -13.61 28.14 23.98
N GLY A 354 -14.65 27.73 23.25
CA GLY A 354 -14.69 26.53 22.40
C GLY A 354 -14.85 26.80 20.89
N MET A 355 -15.15 28.04 20.47
CA MET A 355 -15.46 28.39 19.08
C MET A 355 -14.25 28.26 18.11
N HIS A 356 -13.03 28.12 18.63
CA HIS A 356 -11.80 28.26 17.83
C HIS A 356 -10.80 27.10 17.96
N SER A 357 -11.08 26.03 18.72
CA SER A 357 -10.08 24.98 18.98
C SER A 357 -9.60 24.26 17.70
N GLY A 358 -10.49 24.08 16.72
CA GLY A 358 -10.16 23.51 15.42
C GLY A 358 -9.28 24.43 14.57
N LEU A 359 -9.59 25.73 14.52
CA LEU A 359 -8.84 26.73 13.76
C LEU A 359 -7.46 27.04 14.38
N VAL A 360 -7.29 26.89 15.69
CA VAL A 360 -5.97 27.04 16.35
C VAL A 360 -4.94 26.07 15.77
N ARG A 361 -5.34 24.82 15.49
CA ARG A 361 -4.46 23.83 14.85
C ARG A 361 -4.09 24.23 13.42
N TYR A 362 -5.05 24.77 12.67
CA TYR A 362 -4.79 25.26 11.32
C TYR A 362 -3.92 26.51 11.31
N ARG A 363 -4.07 27.41 12.28
CA ARG A 363 -3.21 28.59 12.45
C ARG A 363 -1.73 28.19 12.55
N GLN A 364 -1.41 27.22 13.41
CA GLN A 364 -0.05 26.70 13.52
C GLN A 364 0.42 26.06 12.21
N ALA A 365 -0.40 25.17 11.63
CA ALA A 365 -0.04 24.47 10.40
C ALA A 365 0.13 25.38 9.17
N ILE A 366 -0.59 26.51 9.12
CA ILE A 366 -0.48 27.54 8.09
C ILE A 366 0.78 28.38 8.33
N SER A 367 1.05 28.75 9.57
CA SER A 367 2.28 29.47 9.95
C SER A 367 3.53 28.65 9.63
N ASP A 368 3.51 27.34 9.88
CA ASP A 368 4.63 26.43 9.55
C ASP A 368 4.91 26.37 8.03
N ARG A 369 3.92 26.72 7.21
CA ARG A 369 4.01 26.81 5.74
C ARG A 369 4.35 28.23 5.24
N GLY A 370 4.63 29.17 6.15
CA GLY A 370 4.88 30.57 5.82
C GLY A 370 3.63 31.37 5.44
N GLY A 371 2.45 30.84 5.74
CA GLY A 371 1.17 31.53 5.56
C GLY A 371 0.70 32.27 6.81
N THR A 372 -0.44 32.94 6.71
CA THR A 372 -1.11 33.62 7.82
C THR A 372 -2.57 33.19 7.92
N LEU A 373 -3.08 33.14 9.15
CA LEU A 373 -4.50 32.98 9.44
C LEU A 373 -4.85 34.05 10.48
N GLU A 374 -5.76 34.93 10.12
CA GLU A 374 -6.22 36.04 10.95
C GLU A 374 -7.72 35.94 11.15
N VAL A 375 -8.17 36.27 12.36
CA VAL A 375 -9.58 36.27 12.72
C VAL A 375 -9.85 37.65 13.30
N GLU A 376 -10.75 38.38 12.67
CA GLU A 376 -11.21 39.69 13.10
C GLU A 376 -12.68 39.60 13.47
N GLU A 377 -13.03 40.26 14.57
CA GLU A 377 -14.42 40.40 15.00
C GLU A 377 -14.68 41.88 15.23
N SER A 378 -15.56 42.46 14.42
CA SER A 378 -15.91 43.89 14.50
C SER A 378 -17.37 44.08 14.14
N ASP A 379 -18.09 44.87 14.94
CA ASP A 379 -19.51 45.21 14.71
C ASP A 379 -20.43 43.99 14.52
N GLY A 380 -20.14 42.87 15.21
CA GLY A 380 -20.92 41.63 15.11
C GLY A 380 -20.65 40.79 13.86
N LEU A 381 -19.74 41.23 12.99
CA LEU A 381 -19.23 40.47 11.87
C LEU A 381 -17.99 39.68 12.30
N TRP A 382 -18.01 38.39 12.00
CA TRP A 382 -16.84 37.53 12.13
C TRP A 382 -16.18 37.37 10.77
N VAL A 383 -14.88 37.66 10.69
CA VAL A 383 -14.09 37.57 9.47
C VAL A 383 -12.88 36.68 9.71
N LEU A 384 -12.65 35.73 8.82
CA LEU A 384 -11.48 34.87 8.78
C LEU A 384 -10.74 35.07 7.46
N SER A 385 -9.48 35.47 7.56
CA SER A 385 -8.60 35.74 6.43
C SER A 385 -7.43 34.77 6.46
N ILE A 386 -7.25 33.99 5.39
CA ILE A 386 -6.18 32.99 5.27
C ILE A 386 -5.33 33.26 4.05
N THR A 387 -4.02 33.31 4.25
CA THR A 387 -2.99 33.34 3.22
C THR A 387 -2.19 32.05 3.29
N LEU A 388 -2.24 31.22 2.25
CA LEU A 388 -1.54 29.94 2.21
C LEU A 388 -0.61 29.85 0.97
N PRO A 389 0.72 29.84 1.17
CA PRO A 389 1.66 29.54 0.10
C PRO A 389 1.47 28.11 -0.40
N LEU A 390 1.31 27.94 -1.71
CA LEU A 390 1.16 26.64 -2.36
C LEU A 390 2.50 26.15 -2.89
N GLN A 391 2.78 24.86 -2.75
CA GLN A 391 3.94 24.24 -3.41
C GLN A 391 3.55 23.90 -4.85
N THR A 392 3.80 24.83 -5.77
CA THR A 392 3.71 24.58 -7.21
C THR A 392 5.07 24.20 -7.77
N GLU A 393 5.18 23.06 -8.47
CA GLU A 393 6.42 22.75 -9.20
C GLU A 393 6.68 23.84 -10.25
N HIS A 394 7.90 24.39 -10.22
CA HIS A 394 8.41 25.22 -11.30
C HIS A 394 8.44 24.36 -12.57
N LYS A 395 7.67 24.71 -13.59
CA LYS A 395 7.97 24.24 -14.95
C LYS A 395 9.35 24.79 -15.31
N ALA A 396 10.35 23.92 -15.27
CA ALA A 396 11.62 24.13 -15.95
C ALA A 396 11.42 24.05 -17.47
#